data_AF-A0A5M9JWR4-F1
#
_entry.id   AF-A0A5M9JWR4-F1
#
_cell.length_a   1.000
_cell.length_b   1.000
_cell.length_c   1.000
_cell.angle_alpha   90.00
_cell.angle_beta   90.00
_cell.angle_gamma   90.00
#
_symmetry.space_group_name_H-M   'P 1'
#
loop_
_entity.id
_entity.type
_entity.pdbx_description
1 polymer ?
#
loop_
_entity_poly.entity_id
_entity_poly.type
_entity_poly.pdbx_seq_one_letter_code
_entity_poly.pdbx_strand_id
1 'polypeptide(L)'
;MPPEIIPKPNSTATVKKSLSDLGIILLELCFGQRIEEQPIRQSYLVDGKAHDSTNYLTALEWADAVCGQEPALEPVIKCCMFCIFEEKANWDDLKFTQAVYASVVEPLEKIVSSWPNAS
;
A
#
# COMPACT_ATOMS: atom_id res chain seq x y z
N MET A 1 -37.65 7.85 -15.98
CA MET A 1 -36.35 7.15 -15.94
C MET A 1 -35.50 7.84 -14.87
N PRO A 2 -35.07 7.16 -13.81
CA PRO A 2 -34.09 7.75 -12.90
C PRO A 2 -32.78 7.97 -13.67
N PRO A 3 -32.02 9.02 -13.35
CA PRO A 3 -30.72 9.25 -13.98
C PRO A 3 -29.80 8.05 -13.68
N GLU A 4 -29.18 7.50 -14.72
CA GLU A 4 -28.07 6.57 -14.58
C GLU A 4 -26.99 7.25 -13.75
N ILE A 5 -26.65 6.65 -12.59
CA ILE A 5 -25.48 7.04 -11.82
C ILE A 5 -24.28 6.57 -12.64
N ILE A 6 -23.79 7.42 -13.55
CA ILE A 6 -22.54 7.17 -14.27
C ILE A 6 -21.44 7.13 -13.20
N PRO A 7 -20.77 5.99 -12.99
CA PRO A 7 -19.66 5.93 -12.04
C PRO A 7 -18.62 6.96 -12.48
N LYS A 8 -18.24 7.87 -11.58
CA LYS A 8 -17.12 8.77 -11.87
C LYS A 8 -15.89 7.90 -12.10
N PRO A 9 -15.14 8.09 -13.20
CA PRO A 9 -13.90 7.35 -13.39
C PRO A 9 -12.98 7.60 -12.20
N ASN A 10 -12.39 6.53 -11.67
CA ASN A 10 -11.47 6.64 -10.55
C ASN A 10 -10.29 7.53 -10.96
N SER A 11 -10.07 8.63 -10.24
CA SER A 11 -8.92 9.48 -10.53
C SER A 11 -7.62 8.69 -10.26
N THR A 12 -6.60 8.90 -11.09
CA THR A 12 -5.28 8.29 -10.85
C THR A 12 -4.74 8.58 -9.44
N ALA A 13 -5.06 9.74 -8.86
CA ALA A 13 -4.70 10.07 -7.47
C ALA A 13 -5.42 9.17 -6.46
N THR A 14 -6.71 8.89 -6.67
CA THR A 14 -7.52 7.98 -5.82
C THR A 14 -6.97 6.55 -5.88
N VAL A 15 -6.63 6.06 -7.08
CA VAL A 15 -6.04 4.72 -7.27
C VAL A 15 -4.70 4.62 -6.54
N LYS A 16 -3.80 5.58 -6.77
CA LYS A 16 -2.50 5.63 -6.08
C LYS A 16 -2.66 5.69 -4.57
N LYS A 17 -3.56 6.53 -4.07
CA LYS A 17 -3.84 6.61 -2.63
C LYS A 17 -4.31 5.26 -2.07
N SER A 18 -5.24 4.58 -2.74
CA SER A 18 -5.72 3.27 -2.27
C SER A 18 -4.62 2.21 -2.21
N LEU A 19 -3.66 2.24 -3.15
CA LEU A 19 -2.50 1.36 -3.12
C LEU A 19 -1.52 1.74 -2.01
N SER A 20 -1.23 3.03 -1.82
CA SER A 20 -0.37 3.47 -0.71
C SER A 20 -0.98 3.15 0.65
N ASP A 21 -2.30 3.31 0.81
CA ASP A 21 -3.01 2.94 2.05
C ASP A 21 -2.87 1.42 2.31
N LEU A 22 -2.96 0.57 1.27
CA LEU A 22 -2.69 -0.87 1.40
C LEU A 22 -1.23 -1.14 1.80
N GLY A 23 -0.27 -0.46 1.19
CA GLY A 23 1.15 -0.59 1.55
C GLY A 23 1.42 -0.24 3.02
N ILE A 24 0.76 0.81 3.53
CA ILE A 24 0.81 1.19 4.96
C ILE A 24 0.26 0.06 5.84
N ILE A 25 -0.93 -0.48 5.52
CA ILE A 25 -1.53 -1.56 6.32
C ILE A 25 -0.60 -2.79 6.33
N LEU A 26 0.01 -3.13 5.20
CA LEU A 26 0.96 -4.24 5.13
C LEU A 26 2.22 -4.00 5.98
N LEU A 27 2.73 -2.76 6.05
CA LEU A 27 3.80 -2.38 6.96
C LEU A 27 3.38 -2.57 8.43
N GLU A 28 2.21 -2.04 8.79
CA GLU A 28 1.69 -2.14 10.15
C GLU A 28 1.53 -3.60 10.59
N LEU A 29 1.06 -4.47 9.69
CA LEU A 29 0.95 -5.91 9.92
C LEU A 29 2.30 -6.59 10.03
N CYS A 30 3.28 -6.23 9.18
CA CYS A 30 4.63 -6.80 9.18
C CYS A 30 5.36 -6.55 10.51
N PHE A 31 5.21 -5.36 11.09
CA PHE A 31 5.88 -4.97 12.33
C PHE A 31 5.00 -5.09 13.58
N GLY A 32 3.68 -5.27 13.43
CA GLY A 32 2.72 -5.26 14.54
C GLY A 32 2.63 -3.90 15.24
N GLN A 33 2.87 -2.81 14.51
CA GLN A 33 2.92 -1.45 15.05
C GLN A 33 2.13 -0.49 14.16
N ARG A 34 1.48 0.51 14.75
CA ARG A 34 0.75 1.51 13.96
C ARG A 34 1.71 2.52 13.33
N ILE A 35 1.34 3.07 12.19
CA ILE A 35 2.14 4.12 11.55
C ILE A 35 2.22 5.38 12.41
N GLU A 36 1.16 5.69 13.16
CA GLU A 36 1.13 6.84 14.09
C GLU A 36 2.11 6.72 15.25
N GLU A 37 2.55 5.51 15.57
CA GLU A 37 3.48 5.21 16.67
C GLU A 37 4.94 5.21 16.22
N GLN A 38 5.20 5.28 14.92
CA GLN A 38 6.56 5.23 14.39
C GLN A 38 7.37 6.47 14.78
N PRO A 39 8.55 6.33 15.42
CA PRO A 39 9.36 7.48 15.81
C PRO A 39 9.73 8.40 14.63
N ILE A 40 10.03 7.81 13.47
CA ILE A 40 10.34 8.54 12.22
C ILE A 40 9.20 9.46 11.76
N ARG A 41 7.95 9.20 12.17
CA ARG A 41 6.79 10.04 11.85
C ARG A 41 6.97 11.48 12.31
N GLN A 42 7.71 11.69 13.40
CA GLN A 42 7.95 13.02 13.96
C GLN A 42 8.66 13.96 12.96
N SER A 43 9.47 13.40 12.05
CA SER A 43 10.16 14.14 10.98
C SER A 43 9.20 14.68 9.91
N TYR A 44 7.98 14.13 9.85
CA TYR A 44 6.97 14.42 8.82
C TYR A 44 5.75 15.18 9.36
N LEU A 45 5.86 15.73 10.57
CA LEU A 45 4.85 16.62 11.14
C LEU A 45 5.18 18.08 10.82
N VAL A 46 4.15 18.88 10.58
CA VAL A 46 4.26 20.33 10.42
C VAL A 46 3.66 20.96 11.67
N ASP A 47 4.45 21.73 12.41
CA ASP A 47 4.06 22.31 13.70
C ASP A 47 3.50 21.27 14.70
N GLY A 48 4.09 20.06 14.68
CA GLY A 48 3.68 18.94 15.52
C GLY A 48 2.35 18.28 15.12
N LYS A 49 1.77 18.65 13.97
CA LYS A 49 0.52 18.11 13.45
C LYS A 49 0.73 17.33 12.17
N ALA A 50 -0.10 16.29 12.00
CA ALA A 50 -0.14 15.52 10.77
C ALA A 50 -0.86 16.30 9.67
N HIS A 51 -0.42 16.07 8.44
CA HIS A 51 -1.07 16.51 7.22
C HIS A 51 -1.27 15.33 6.27
N ASP A 52 -1.93 15.56 5.13
CA ASP A 52 -2.38 14.51 4.20
C ASP A 52 -1.27 13.55 3.73
N SER A 53 -0.01 14.00 3.72
CA SER A 53 1.13 13.19 3.26
C SER A 53 1.96 12.62 4.41
N THR A 54 1.69 12.97 5.67
CA THR A 54 2.51 12.53 6.82
C THR A 54 2.64 11.02 6.86
N ASN A 55 1.53 10.29 6.75
CA ASN A 55 1.53 8.82 6.81
C ASN A 55 2.25 8.23 5.58
N TYR A 56 2.02 8.78 4.38
CA TYR A 56 2.72 8.32 3.18
C TYR A 56 4.25 8.48 3.28
N LEU A 57 4.73 9.64 3.72
CA LEU A 57 6.16 9.91 3.85
C LEU A 57 6.80 9.06 4.96
N THR A 58 6.08 8.87 6.07
CA THR A 58 6.51 7.98 7.15
C THR A 58 6.68 6.55 6.64
N ALA A 59 5.69 6.02 5.92
CA ALA A 59 5.75 4.68 5.37
C ALA A 59 6.83 4.52 4.29
N LEU A 60 7.10 5.58 3.51
CA LEU A 60 8.14 5.58 2.49
C LEU A 60 9.52 5.32 3.10
N GLU A 61 9.85 6.00 4.21
CA GLU A 61 11.09 5.77 4.94
C GLU A 61 11.06 4.43 5.70
N TRP A 62 9.91 4.06 6.27
CA TRP A 62 9.77 2.81 7.01
C TRP A 62 9.96 1.55 6.14
N ALA A 63 9.55 1.62 4.87
CA ALA A 63 9.56 0.47 3.95
C ALA A 63 10.94 -0.16 3.76
N ASP A 64 12.03 0.58 3.95
CA ASP A 64 13.39 0.04 3.86
C ASP A 64 13.76 -0.88 5.02
N ALA A 65 13.04 -0.80 6.15
CA ALA A 65 13.22 -1.72 7.27
C ALA A 65 12.63 -3.12 7.01
N VAL A 66 11.70 -3.26 6.03
CA VAL A 66 10.99 -4.53 5.77
C VAL A 66 11.93 -5.65 5.40
N CYS A 67 12.99 -5.36 4.61
CA CYS A 67 13.96 -6.37 4.19
C CYS A 67 14.60 -7.12 5.39
N GLY A 68 14.81 -6.42 6.51
CA GLY A 68 15.36 -7.02 7.72
C GLY A 68 14.36 -7.83 8.55
N GLN A 69 13.05 -7.60 8.35
CA GLN A 69 11.97 -8.21 9.12
C GLN A 69 11.31 -9.37 8.37
N GLU A 70 10.84 -9.12 7.15
CA GLU A 70 10.17 -10.10 6.28
C GLU A 70 10.55 -9.81 4.80
N PRO A 71 11.67 -10.36 4.31
CA PRO A 71 12.18 -10.08 2.97
C PRO A 71 11.17 -10.38 1.85
N ALA A 72 10.27 -11.35 2.04
CA ALA A 72 9.28 -11.70 1.03
C ALA A 72 8.18 -10.63 0.86
N LEU A 73 7.90 -9.83 1.90
CA LEU A 73 6.91 -8.76 1.86
C LEU A 73 7.45 -7.45 1.28
N GLU A 74 8.77 -7.22 1.32
CA GLU A 74 9.38 -5.99 0.82
C GLU A 74 8.96 -5.62 -0.62
N PRO A 75 9.10 -6.50 -1.63
CA PRO A 75 8.73 -6.15 -3.00
C PRO A 75 7.23 -5.84 -3.15
N VAL A 76 6.38 -6.54 -2.39
CA VAL A 76 4.92 -6.33 -2.39
C VAL A 76 4.57 -4.94 -1.86
N ILE A 77 5.11 -4.61 -0.67
CA ILE A 77 4.87 -3.32 -0.02
C ILE A 77 5.39 -2.18 -0.90
N LYS A 78 6.58 -2.33 -1.49
CA LYS A 78 7.14 -1.32 -2.40
C LYS A 78 6.27 -1.17 -3.66
N CYS A 79 5.78 -2.25 -4.26
CA CYS A 79 4.83 -2.16 -5.38
C CYS A 79 3.58 -1.35 -5.04
N CYS A 80 2.99 -1.56 -3.86
CA CYS A 80 1.85 -0.79 -3.37
C CYS A 80 2.19 0.69 -3.15
N MET A 81 3.27 0.98 -2.42
CA MET A 81 3.63 2.34 -2.03
C MET A 81 4.01 3.22 -3.22
N PHE A 82 4.83 2.68 -4.13
CA PHE A 82 5.35 3.43 -5.26
C PHE A 82 4.47 3.36 -6.51
N CYS A 83 3.45 2.50 -6.51
CA CYS A 83 2.59 2.24 -7.66
C CYS A 83 3.43 1.89 -8.92
N ILE A 84 4.39 0.97 -8.77
CA ILE A 84 5.32 0.56 -9.84
C ILE A 84 4.60 -0.49 -10.69
N PHE A 85 3.81 -0.01 -11.65
CA PHE A 85 3.12 -0.82 -12.65
C PHE A 85 3.40 -0.22 -14.03
N GLU A 86 3.48 -1.07 -15.06
CA GLU A 86 3.69 -0.61 -16.45
C GLU A 86 2.52 0.26 -16.93
N GLU A 87 1.30 -0.11 -16.54
CA GLU A 87 0.08 0.55 -16.94
C GLU A 87 -0.24 1.74 -16.03
N LYS A 88 -0.93 2.74 -16.61
CA LYS A 88 -1.38 3.90 -15.85
C LYS A 88 -2.39 3.48 -14.80
N ALA A 89 -2.18 3.96 -13.57
CA ALA A 89 -3.08 3.68 -12.45
C ALA A 89 -4.54 4.05 -12.74
N ASN A 90 -5.35 2.98 -12.88
CA ASN A 90 -6.78 3.01 -13.17
C ASN A 90 -7.42 1.66 -12.80
N TRP A 91 -8.32 1.63 -11.82
CA TRP A 91 -9.03 0.40 -11.44
C TRP A 91 -9.99 -0.14 -12.49
N ASP A 92 -10.43 0.71 -13.43
CA ASP A 92 -11.30 0.28 -14.54
C ASP A 92 -10.48 -0.32 -15.71
N ASP A 93 -9.15 -0.29 -15.64
CA ASP A 93 -8.26 -0.87 -16.64
C ASP A 93 -7.90 -2.32 -16.27
N LEU A 94 -8.23 -3.25 -17.18
CA LEU A 94 -8.00 -4.68 -16.97
C LEU A 94 -6.51 -5.02 -16.85
N LYS A 95 -5.65 -4.37 -17.62
CA LYS A 95 -4.21 -4.67 -17.58
C LYS A 95 -3.59 -4.17 -16.29
N PHE A 96 -3.99 -2.98 -15.84
CA PHE A 96 -3.58 -2.44 -14.55
C PHE A 96 -4.02 -3.35 -13.40
N THR A 97 -5.29 -3.75 -13.36
CA THR A 97 -5.81 -4.64 -12.31
C THR A 97 -5.11 -6.01 -12.31
N GLN A 98 -4.83 -6.57 -13.49
CA GLN A 98 -4.04 -7.80 -13.63
C GLN A 98 -2.59 -7.63 -13.14
N ALA A 99 -1.95 -6.50 -13.44
CA ALA A 99 -0.61 -6.20 -12.95
C ALA A 99 -0.59 -6.08 -11.42
N VAL A 100 -1.58 -5.40 -10.82
CA VAL A 100 -1.74 -5.35 -9.36
C VAL A 100 -1.92 -6.75 -8.78
N TYR A 101 -2.78 -7.58 -9.38
CA TYR A 101 -3.01 -8.95 -8.91
C TYR A 101 -1.71 -9.77 -8.91
N ALA A 102 -0.97 -9.78 -10.03
CA ALA A 102 0.25 -10.55 -10.18
C ALA A 102 1.39 -10.07 -9.26
N SER A 103 1.51 -8.76 -9.02
CA SER A 103 2.59 -8.19 -8.21
C SER A 103 2.28 -8.05 -6.73
N VAL A 104 1.00 -8.05 -6.34
CA VAL A 104 0.57 -7.82 -4.95
C VAL A 104 -0.21 -9.00 -4.40
N VAL A 105 -1.28 -9.42 -5.06
CA VAL A 105 -2.21 -10.43 -4.52
C VAL A 105 -1.59 -11.82 -4.55
N GLU A 106 -1.10 -12.30 -5.69
CA GLU A 106 -0.50 -13.64 -5.77
C GLU A 106 0.70 -13.84 -4.82
N PRO A 107 1.62 -12.87 -4.66
CA PRO A 107 2.70 -13.01 -3.68
C PRO A 107 2.18 -13.07 -2.24
N LEU A 108 1.18 -12.25 -1.88
CA LEU A 108 0.58 -12.29 -0.55
C LEU A 108 -0.08 -13.64 -0.26
N GLU A 109 -0.81 -14.21 -1.23
CA GLU A 109 -1.41 -15.55 -1.08
C GLU A 109 -0.35 -16.63 -0.84
N LYS A 110 0.78 -16.56 -1.55
CA LYS A 110 1.91 -17.49 -1.35
C LYS A 110 2.56 -17.33 0.02
N ILE A 111 2.72 -16.10 0.51
CA ILE A 111 3.27 -15.81 1.83
C ILE A 111 2.33 -16.35 2.91
N VAL A 112 1.03 -16.05 2.83
CA VAL A 112 0.05 -16.55 3.80
C VAL A 112 -0.03 -18.07 3.79
N SER A 113 0.07 -18.70 2.61
CA SER A 113 0.06 -20.17 2.49
C SER A 113 1.30 -20.85 3.09
N SER A 114 2.41 -20.12 3.28
CA SER A 114 3.62 -20.65 3.91
C SER A 114 3.62 -20.48 5.43
N TRP A 115 2.67 -19.72 5.98
CA TRP A 115 2.56 -19.55 7.41
C TRP A 115 2.16 -20.88 8.05
N PRO A 116 2.85 -21.30 9.12
CA PRO A 116 2.46 -22.49 9.84
C PRO A 116 1.05 -22.26 10.37
N ASN A 117 0.10 -23.13 9.99
CA ASN A 117 -1.23 -23.14 10.58
C ASN A 117 -1.04 -23.20 12.10
N ALA A 118 -1.39 -22.11 12.79
CA ALA A 118 -1.32 -22.05 14.24
C ALA A 118 -2.08 -23.27 14.78
N SER A 119 -1.33 -24.20 15.38
CA SER A 119 -1.85 -25.41 16.01
C SER A 119 -2.18 -25.11 17.46
#